data_AF-A0AAE0DYG2-F1
#
_entry.id   AF-A0AAE0DYG2-F1
#
_cell.length_a   1.000
_cell.length_b   1.000
_cell.length_c   1.000
_cell.angle_alpha   90.00
_cell.angle_beta   90.00
_cell.angle_gamma   90.00
#
_symmetry.space_group_name_H-M   'P 1'
#
loop_
_entity.id
_entity.type
_entity.pdbx_description
1 polymer ?
#
loop_
_entity_poly.entity_id
_entity_poly.type
_entity_poly.pdbx_seq_one_letter_code
_entity_poly.pdbx_strand_id
1 'polypeptide(L)'
;MDLLTKKANKTELQLGYKKPAVIMIVGVNGGGKTASLGKLAYRLKNERAKILMAAGDTFRAAVSDQLEIWDERTGCEIVMANDANAKA
;
A
#
# COMPACT_ATOMS: atom_id res chain seq x y z
N MET A 1 -24.85 6.09 22.15
CA MET A 1 -24.12 4.82 21.91
C MET A 1 -24.76 4.07 20.74
N ASP A 2 -24.95 4.70 19.58
CA ASP A 2 -25.65 4.06 18.44
C ASP A 2 -24.86 4.12 17.12
N LEU A 3 -23.75 4.87 17.11
CA LEU A 3 -22.86 5.01 15.95
C LEU A 3 -21.92 3.80 15.78
N LEU A 4 -21.62 3.09 16.87
CA LEU A 4 -20.72 1.91 16.87
C LEU A 4 -21.47 0.57 16.72
N THR A 5 -22.79 0.57 16.92
CA THR A 5 -23.66 -0.61 16.85
C THR A 5 -24.29 -0.80 15.46
N LYS A 6 -24.34 0.26 14.65
CA LYS A 6 -24.90 0.20 13.30
C LYS A 6 -23.92 -0.51 12.37
N LYS A 7 -24.21 -1.78 12.06
CA LYS A 7 -23.42 -2.58 11.11
C LYS A 7 -23.45 -1.88 9.74
N ALA A 8 -22.36 -1.20 9.40
CA ALA A 8 -22.21 -0.55 8.10
C ALA A 8 -22.23 -1.60 6.97
N ASN A 9 -22.59 -1.15 5.77
CA ASN A 9 -22.53 -1.96 4.56
C ASN A 9 -21.14 -2.59 4.38
N LYS A 10 -21.06 -3.70 3.65
CA LYS A 10 -19.81 -4.45 3.41
C LYS A 10 -18.74 -3.52 2.82
N THR A 11 -17.73 -3.17 3.62
CA THR A 11 -16.64 -2.23 3.25
C THR A 11 -15.45 -2.91 2.57
N GLU A 12 -15.65 -4.13 2.10
CA GLU A 12 -14.60 -4.98 1.56
C GLU A 12 -14.23 -4.55 0.14
N LEU A 13 -12.92 -4.41 -0.11
CA LEU A 13 -12.39 -3.98 -1.41
C LEU A 13 -12.63 -5.08 -2.46
N GLN A 14 -13.48 -4.80 -3.45
CA GLN A 14 -13.83 -5.74 -4.51
C GLN A 14 -12.87 -5.60 -5.70
N LEU A 15 -11.83 -6.42 -5.78
CA LEU A 15 -10.81 -6.37 -6.85
C LEU A 15 -11.19 -7.19 -8.11
N GLY A 16 -12.29 -7.94 -8.07
CA GLY A 16 -12.66 -8.87 -9.14
C GLY A 16 -11.70 -10.06 -9.27
N TYR A 17 -11.79 -10.77 -10.40
CA TYR A 17 -11.03 -12.01 -10.62
C TYR A 17 -9.82 -11.87 -11.56
N LYS A 18 -9.76 -10.79 -12.34
CA LYS A 18 -8.64 -10.53 -13.27
C LYS A 18 -7.40 -10.11 -12.49
N LYS A 19 -6.22 -10.61 -12.89
CA LYS A 19 -4.94 -10.34 -12.24
C LYS A 19 -3.90 -9.82 -13.25
N PRO A 20 -2.99 -8.92 -12.85
CA PRO A 20 -2.93 -8.28 -11.53
C PRO A 20 -4.04 -7.23 -11.34
N ALA A 21 -4.58 -7.13 -10.12
CA ALA A 21 -5.41 -6.00 -9.75
C ALA A 21 -4.51 -4.80 -9.43
N VAL A 22 -4.86 -3.61 -9.94
CA VAL A 22 -4.04 -2.40 -9.79
C VAL A 22 -4.78 -1.40 -8.91
N ILE A 23 -4.12 -0.94 -7.84
CA ILE A 23 -4.65 0.05 -6.91
C ILE A 23 -3.71 1.27 -6.92
N MET A 24 -4.24 2.44 -7.27
CA MET A 24 -3.50 3.70 -7.24
C MET A 24 -3.98 4.55 -6.07
N ILE A 25 -3.05 4.93 -5.19
CA ILE A 25 -3.35 5.78 -4.04
C ILE A 25 -2.91 7.21 -4.35
N VAL A 26 -3.88 8.13 -4.41
CA VAL A 26 -3.68 9.55 -4.76
C VAL A 26 -4.12 10.48 -3.65
N GLY A 27 -3.68 11.74 -3.70
CA GLY A 27 -4.05 12.77 -2.73
C GLY A 27 -2.95 13.80 -2.47
N VAL A 28 -3.25 14.77 -1.61
CA VAL A 28 -2.34 15.88 -1.27
C VAL A 28 -1.30 15.52 -0.22
N ASN A 29 -0.32 16.40 -0.01
CA ASN A 29 0.66 16.25 1.07
C ASN A 29 -0.02 16.25 2.45
N GLY A 30 0.48 15.43 3.36
CA GLY A 30 -0.13 15.26 4.69
C GLY A 30 -1.35 14.34 4.76
N GLY A 31 -1.96 13.96 3.63
CA GLY A 31 -3.14 13.07 3.58
C GLY A 31 -2.90 11.59 3.92
N GLY A 32 -1.69 11.23 4.37
CA GLY A 32 -1.38 9.87 4.81
C GLY A 32 -1.24 8.81 3.72
N LYS A 33 -1.03 9.18 2.45
CA LYS A 33 -0.96 8.25 1.29
C LYS A 33 -0.01 7.06 1.50
N THR A 34 1.27 7.35 1.77
CA THR A 34 2.31 6.33 1.95
C THR A 34 2.00 5.42 3.14
N ALA A 35 1.53 6.00 4.25
CA ALA A 35 1.13 5.24 5.43
C ALA A 35 -0.09 4.34 5.16
N SER A 36 -1.07 4.83 4.41
CA SER A 36 -2.25 4.05 4.01
C SER A 36 -1.89 2.94 3.02
N LEU A 37 -0.97 3.18 2.10
CA LEU A 37 -0.44 2.17 1.18
C LEU A 37 0.18 1.01 1.94
N GLY A 38 1.07 1.29 2.89
CA GLY A 38 1.71 0.26 3.71
C GLY A 38 0.71 -0.53 4.58
N LYS A 39 -0.27 0.15 5.19
CA LYS A 39 -1.35 -0.53 5.94
C LYS A 39 -2.20 -1.44 5.05
N LEU A 40 -2.51 -1.00 3.83
CA LEU A 40 -3.25 -1.81 2.88
C LEU A 40 -2.44 -3.02 2.41
N ALA A 41 -1.15 -2.83 2.11
CA ALA A 41 -0.24 -3.92 1.75
C ALA A 41 -0.14 -4.96 2.87
N TYR A 42 0.07 -4.52 4.11
CA TYR A 42 0.10 -5.39 5.29
C TYR A 42 -1.18 -6.22 5.44
N ARG A 43 -2.35 -5.57 5.32
CA ARG A 43 -3.64 -6.26 5.41
C ARG A 43 -3.79 -7.31 4.31
N LEU A 44 -3.56 -6.95 3.05
CA LEU A 44 -3.72 -7.87 1.92
C LEU A 44 -2.70 -9.02 1.98
N LYS A 45 -1.49 -8.76 2.48
CA LYS A 45 -0.48 -9.79 2.72
C LYS A 45 -0.94 -10.79 3.77
N ASN A 46 -1.54 -10.33 4.87
CA ASN A 46 -2.14 -11.21 5.89
C ASN A 46 -3.30 -12.05 5.34
N GLU A 47 -4.00 -11.54 4.32
CA GLU A 47 -5.01 -12.27 3.54
C GLU A 47 -4.37 -13.18 2.46
N ARG A 48 -3.04 -13.38 2.50
CA ARG A 48 -2.22 -14.22 1.61
C ARG A 48 -2.16 -13.76 0.15
N ALA A 49 -2.44 -12.48 -0.12
CA ALA A 49 -2.24 -11.91 -1.45
C ALA A 49 -0.75 -11.78 -1.78
N LYS A 50 -0.40 -12.02 -3.06
CA LYS A 50 0.91 -11.63 -3.61
C LYS A 50 0.85 -10.16 -3.97
N ILE A 51 1.73 -9.37 -3.38
CA ILE A 51 1.73 -7.91 -3.49
C ILE A 51 3.07 -7.47 -4.06
N LEU A 52 3.00 -6.58 -5.05
CA LEU A 52 4.10 -5.78 -5.57
C LEU A 52 3.75 -4.32 -5.31
N MET A 53 4.59 -3.60 -4.58
CA MET A 53 4.44 -2.17 -4.36
C MET A 53 5.25 -1.40 -5.40
N ALA A 54 4.73 -0.27 -5.87
CA ALA A 54 5.43 0.62 -6.79
C ALA A 54 5.51 2.02 -6.18
N ALA A 55 6.74 2.52 -6.01
CA ALA A 55 7.00 3.84 -5.44
C ALA A 55 6.83 4.93 -6.51
N GLY A 56 5.57 5.31 -6.76
CA GLY A 56 5.24 6.39 -7.70
C GLY A 56 5.35 7.82 -7.13
N ASP A 57 5.59 7.99 -5.83
CA ASP A 57 5.77 9.31 -5.20
C ASP A 57 7.24 9.76 -5.37
N THR A 58 7.56 10.30 -6.55
CA THR A 58 8.93 10.69 -6.95
C THR A 58 9.33 12.09 -6.50
N PHE A 59 8.39 12.89 -5.98
CA PHE A 59 8.65 14.27 -5.57
C PHE A 59 9.16 14.36 -4.12
N ARG A 60 8.79 13.41 -3.27
CA ARG A 60 9.14 13.42 -1.84
C ARG A 60 10.29 12.45 -1.59
N ALA A 61 11.49 12.98 -1.43
CA ALA A 61 12.71 12.20 -1.20
C ALA A 61 12.61 11.19 -0.04
N ALA A 62 11.90 11.54 1.04
CA ALA A 62 11.73 10.68 2.22
C ALA A 62 10.74 9.52 2.04
N VAL A 63 10.11 9.36 0.87
CA VAL A 63 9.16 8.26 0.64
C VAL A 63 9.89 6.93 0.43
N SER A 64 11.09 6.96 -0.13
CA SER A 64 11.92 5.76 -0.30
C SER A 64 12.18 5.08 1.03
N ASP A 65 12.70 5.82 2.02
CA ASP A 65 12.97 5.29 3.37
C ASP A 65 11.70 4.77 4.05
N GLN A 66 10.56 5.43 3.84
CA GLN A 66 9.28 4.96 4.39
C GLN A 66 8.81 3.66 3.76
N LEU A 67 8.96 3.50 2.45
CA LEU A 67 8.55 2.29 1.74
C LEU A 67 9.46 1.11 2.07
N GLU A 68 10.76 1.32 2.24
CA GLU A 68 11.70 0.27 2.68
C GLU A 68 11.32 -0.28 4.07
N ILE A 69 10.94 0.59 5.02
CA ILE A 69 10.40 0.15 6.32
C ILE A 69 9.14 -0.71 6.15
N TRP A 70 8.29 -0.41 5.16
CA TRP A 70 7.11 -1.22 4.87
C TRP A 70 7.43 -2.53 4.16
N ASP A 71 8.46 -2.58 3.33
CA ASP A 71 8.98 -3.85 2.79
C ASP A 71 9.37 -4.76 3.94
N GLU A 72 10.25 -4.31 4.84
CA GLU A 72 10.70 -5.10 6.00
C GLU A 72 9.53 -5.59 6.86
N ARG A 73 8.49 -4.75 7.04
CA ARG A 73 7.32 -5.08 7.86
C ARG A 73 6.32 -6.02 7.19
N THR A 74 6.26 -6.03 5.86
CA THR A 74 5.22 -6.76 5.10
C THR A 74 5.79 -7.91 4.26
N GLY A 75 7.09 -7.93 4.02
CA GLY A 75 7.77 -8.80 3.05
C GLY A 75 7.16 -8.68 1.66
N CYS A 76 6.88 -7.46 1.19
CA CYS A 76 6.31 -7.20 -0.13
C CYS A 76 7.35 -6.54 -1.01
N GLU A 77 7.63 -7.15 -2.16
CA GLU A 77 8.54 -6.60 -3.17
C GLU A 77 8.15 -5.16 -3.55
N ILE A 78 9.16 -4.28 -3.67
CA ILE A 78 8.98 -2.87 -4.03
C ILE A 78 9.80 -2.53 -5.27
N VAL A 79 9.16 -1.82 -6.22
CA VAL A 79 9.84 -1.19 -7.36
C VAL A 79 10.00 0.30 -7.09
N MET A 80 11.23 0.81 -7.21
CA MET A 80 11.59 2.22 -6.95
C MET A 80 11.89 2.98 -8.25
N ALA A 81 11.59 4.28 -8.29
CA ALA A 81 11.72 5.10 -9.50
C ALA A 81 13.17 5.37 -9.95
N ASN A 82 14.15 5.16 -9.09
CA ASN A 82 15.59 5.26 -9.39
C ASN A 82 16.30 4.12 -8.65
N ASP A 83 16.56 3.00 -9.33
CA ASP A 83 17.42 1.94 -8.79
C ASP A 83 18.87 2.44 -8.70
N ALA A 84 19.23 3.02 -7.56
CA ALA A 84 20.61 3.09 -7.09
C ALA A 84 20.97 1.89 -6.19
N ASN A 85 19.97 1.11 -5.76
CA ASN A 85 20.14 -0.08 -4.93
C ASN A 85 19.15 -1.18 -5.36
N ALA A 86 19.23 -1.61 -6.61
CA ALA A 86 18.69 -2.92 -6.98
C ALA A 86 19.51 -3.97 -6.20
N LYS A 87 18.98 -4.45 -5.07
CA LYS A 87 19.50 -5.66 -4.43
C LYS A 87 19.21 -6.83 -5.37
N ALA A 88 20.29 -7.37 -5.95
CA ALA A 88 20.32 -8.60 -6.73
C ALA A 88 19.92 -9.82 -5.89
#